data_AF-A0A9P6HN60-F1
#
_entry.id   AF-A0A9P6HN60-F1
#
_cell.length_a   1.000
_cell.length_b   1.000
_cell.length_c   1.000
_cell.angle_alpha   90.00
_cell.angle_beta   90.00
_cell.angle_gamma   90.00
#
_symmetry.space_group_name_H-M   'P 1'
#
loop_
_entity.id
_entity.type
_entity.pdbx_description
1 polymer ?
#
loop_
_entity_poly.entity_id
_entity_poly.type
_entity_poly.pdbx_seq_one_letter_code
_entity_poly.pdbx_strand_id
1 'polypeptide(L)'
;MNKGEIVSETNSQPSVFGLPLKYVSLVTLAVQNAVLSIVMHYSRVSTVPSETYSAGTAVLIVELLKGSISFVIAYMRIENATVPYNLPANAPTTRSNQLLRLKKLWREIFRLDCWKLSIPALLYVIQNNLQYIAAENLDAATFQVTYQIKILTTAGFSVLLLHKTLNLSKWFSLILLATGVGIVQVQGAGSGGKEVTANVMNPAAGFLAVLIGCCTSGLAGVYFEMVLKNSQTDLWIRNVQLSLFSLIPAALPVVYDLSRNEYQLGLFHGFGAWAWSTVFVQVFGGLVTALVIKYADNILKGFATSLSIVISCLAAVALFDFPLTFTFALGASVVLAATWMYNQSGNVLQILFSGRKSSPVIVLPVREDDEVMIPLTMSLSSSSSVSPTPTAVGSPREKSRSFEI
;
A
#
# COMPACT_ATOMS: atom_id res chain seq x y z
N MET A 1 2.24 43.93 29.61
CA MET A 1 1.33 42.76 29.58
C MET A 1 0.53 42.80 28.29
N ASN A 2 0.92 42.02 27.28
CA ASN A 2 -0.02 41.45 26.32
C ASN A 2 0.66 40.23 25.72
N LYS A 3 0.15 39.04 26.06
CA LYS A 3 0.70 37.75 25.63
C LYS A 3 0.24 37.51 24.20
N GLY A 4 1.19 37.16 23.34
CA GLY A 4 0.94 36.66 21.99
C GLY A 4 0.09 35.40 22.05
N GLU A 5 -1.00 35.45 21.30
CA GLU A 5 -1.89 34.33 21.04
C GLU A 5 -1.19 33.41 20.04
N ILE A 6 -0.58 32.34 20.55
CA ILE A 6 -0.06 31.24 19.73
C ILE A 6 -1.30 30.54 19.16
N VAL A 7 -1.62 30.87 17.91
CA VAL A 7 -2.57 30.09 17.09
C VAL A 7 -1.95 28.71 16.94
N SER A 8 -2.40 27.79 17.77
CA SER A 8 -2.14 26.38 17.63
C SER A 8 -2.91 25.93 16.39
N GLU A 9 -2.21 25.67 15.29
CA GLU A 9 -2.74 24.90 14.16
C GLU A 9 -3.25 23.58 14.74
N THR A 10 -4.55 23.52 15.00
CA THR A 10 -5.23 22.28 15.32
C THR A 10 -5.10 21.44 14.07
N ASN A 11 -4.21 20.45 14.15
CA ASN A 11 -4.01 19.37 13.20
C ASN A 11 -5.35 18.63 13.03
N SER A 12 -6.24 19.22 12.24
CA SER A 12 -7.61 18.80 12.05
C SER A 12 -7.55 17.57 11.15
N GLN A 13 -7.37 16.42 11.79
CA GLN A 13 -7.50 15.15 11.10
C GLN A 13 -8.86 15.15 10.39
N PRO A 14 -8.90 14.87 9.08
CA PRO A 14 -10.16 14.85 8.36
C PRO A 14 -11.11 13.89 9.09
N SER A 15 -12.34 14.33 9.35
CA SER A 15 -13.37 13.55 10.02
C SER A 15 -14.56 13.39 9.08
N VAL A 16 -15.17 12.21 9.12
CA VAL A 16 -16.39 11.92 8.35
C VAL A 16 -17.44 11.55 9.38
N PHE A 17 -18.53 12.32 9.41
CA PHE A 17 -19.58 12.22 10.45
C PHE A 17 -19.07 12.32 11.90
N GLY A 18 -18.00 13.10 12.16
CA GLY A 18 -17.43 13.27 13.49
C GLY A 18 -16.53 12.12 13.97
N LEU A 19 -16.41 11.04 13.20
CA LEU A 19 -15.42 9.98 13.44
C LEU A 19 -14.10 10.33 12.74
N PRO A 20 -12.94 10.09 13.38
CA PRO A 20 -11.64 10.24 12.71
C PRO A 20 -11.60 9.34 11.47
N LEU A 21 -11.24 9.91 10.30
CA LEU A 21 -11.21 9.20 9.01
C LEU A 21 -10.37 7.93 9.06
N LYS A 22 -9.41 7.86 10.00
CA LYS A 22 -8.56 6.70 10.25
C LYS A 22 -9.33 5.44 10.66
N TYR A 23 -10.37 5.56 11.49
CA TYR A 23 -11.17 4.40 11.92
C TYR A 23 -12.25 4.03 10.91
N VAL A 24 -12.83 5.04 10.25
CA VAL A 24 -13.83 4.80 9.18
C VAL A 24 -13.17 4.09 8.00
N SER A 25 -12.01 4.56 7.54
CA SER A 25 -11.25 3.92 6.45
C SER A 25 -10.79 2.51 6.81
N LEU A 26 -10.47 2.25 8.08
CA LEU A 26 -10.10 0.94 8.59
C LEU A 26 -11.24 -0.08 8.49
N VAL A 27 -12.39 0.23 9.08
CA VAL A 27 -13.55 -0.69 9.05
C VAL A 27 -14.00 -0.88 7.62
N THR A 28 -14.01 0.20 6.83
CA THR A 28 -14.33 0.16 5.40
C THR A 28 -13.39 -0.78 4.65
N LEU A 29 -12.07 -0.72 4.90
CA LEU A 29 -11.10 -1.62 4.26
C LEU A 29 -11.29 -3.07 4.69
N ALA A 30 -11.56 -3.33 5.97
CA ALA A 30 -11.79 -4.68 6.48
C ALA A 30 -13.02 -5.32 5.84
N VAL A 31 -14.14 -4.59 5.83
CA VAL A 31 -15.39 -5.03 5.22
C VAL A 31 -15.23 -5.17 3.72
N GLN A 32 -14.58 -4.21 3.05
CA GLN A 32 -14.36 -4.27 1.61
C GLN A 32 -13.52 -5.49 1.20
N ASN A 33 -12.44 -5.80 1.92
CA ASN A 33 -11.62 -6.97 1.63
C ASN A 33 -12.40 -8.28 1.83
N ALA A 34 -13.21 -8.37 2.88
CA ALA A 34 -14.04 -9.53 3.11
C ALA A 34 -15.12 -9.71 2.03
N VAL A 35 -15.84 -8.63 1.71
CA VAL A 35 -16.84 -8.62 0.63
C VAL A 35 -16.20 -8.97 -0.71
N LEU A 36 -15.01 -8.45 -1.01
CA LEU A 36 -14.30 -8.75 -2.24
C LEU A 36 -14.02 -10.25 -2.40
N SER A 37 -13.51 -10.89 -1.34
CA SER A 37 -13.23 -12.33 -1.33
C SER A 37 -14.49 -13.15 -1.59
N ILE A 38 -15.56 -12.86 -0.85
CA ILE A 38 -16.84 -13.57 -0.95
C ILE A 38 -17.48 -13.38 -2.33
N VAL A 39 -17.57 -12.13 -2.81
CA VAL A 39 -18.20 -11.80 -4.09
C VAL A 39 -17.41 -12.39 -5.25
N MET A 40 -16.07 -12.35 -5.20
CA MET A 40 -15.27 -13.03 -6.23
C MET A 40 -15.52 -14.53 -6.22
N HIS A 41 -15.44 -15.19 -5.08
CA HIS A 41 -15.68 -16.63 -4.98
C HIS A 41 -17.08 -17.01 -5.48
N TYR A 42 -18.12 -16.33 -5.00
CA TYR A 42 -19.50 -16.55 -5.44
C TYR A 42 -19.64 -16.33 -6.95
N SER A 43 -19.09 -15.24 -7.50
CA SER A 43 -19.23 -14.90 -8.92
C SER A 43 -18.57 -15.91 -9.86
N ARG A 44 -17.49 -16.56 -9.41
CA ARG A 44 -16.70 -17.49 -10.22
C ARG A 44 -17.14 -18.95 -10.04
N VAL A 45 -17.57 -19.34 -8.85
CA VAL A 45 -17.97 -20.73 -8.55
C VAL A 45 -19.45 -20.98 -8.86
N SER A 46 -20.33 -19.98 -8.70
CA SER A 46 -21.78 -20.16 -8.88
C SER A 46 -22.25 -19.99 -10.33
N THR A 47 -21.36 -19.61 -11.26
CA THR A 47 -21.68 -19.50 -12.69
C THR A 47 -21.21 -20.74 -13.45
N VAL A 48 -22.03 -21.22 -14.37
CA VAL A 48 -21.67 -22.35 -15.25
C VAL A 48 -20.46 -21.92 -16.10
N PRO A 49 -19.44 -22.78 -16.33
CA PRO A 49 -18.24 -22.45 -17.11
C PRO A 49 -18.48 -21.79 -18.47
N SER A 50 -19.61 -22.10 -19.11
CA SER A 50 -20.00 -21.54 -20.41
C SER A 50 -20.46 -20.10 -20.35
N GLU A 51 -20.84 -19.60 -19.17
CA GLU A 51 -21.37 -18.24 -18.92
C GLU A 51 -20.46 -17.43 -17.98
N THR A 52 -19.29 -17.94 -17.63
CA THR A 52 -18.36 -17.23 -16.74
C THR A 52 -17.71 -16.06 -17.50
N TYR A 53 -17.81 -14.86 -16.93
CA TYR A 53 -17.21 -13.67 -17.53
C TYR A 53 -15.66 -13.74 -17.60
N SER A 54 -15.08 -13.06 -18.58
CA SER A 54 -13.61 -12.96 -18.71
C SER A 54 -13.01 -12.15 -17.55
N ALA A 55 -12.06 -12.78 -16.83
CA ALA A 55 -11.31 -12.12 -15.76
C ALA A 55 -10.48 -10.94 -16.30
N GLY A 56 -9.87 -11.10 -17.48
CA GLY A 56 -9.11 -10.05 -18.14
C GLY A 56 -9.97 -8.82 -18.44
N THR A 57 -11.20 -9.03 -18.90
CA THR A 57 -12.15 -7.94 -19.13
C THR A 57 -12.52 -7.23 -17.83
N ALA A 58 -12.82 -7.97 -16.76
CA ALA A 58 -13.13 -7.37 -15.46
C ALA A 58 -11.94 -6.53 -14.94
N VAL A 59 -10.71 -7.03 -15.04
CA VAL A 59 -9.50 -6.29 -14.66
C VAL A 59 -9.32 -5.03 -15.51
N LEU A 60 -9.54 -5.09 -16.82
CA LEU A 60 -9.48 -3.92 -17.71
C LEU A 60 -10.49 -2.84 -17.29
N ILE A 61 -11.74 -3.21 -17.04
CA ILE A 61 -12.79 -2.27 -16.59
C ILE A 61 -12.45 -1.66 -15.22
N VAL A 62 -11.91 -2.46 -14.29
CA VAL A 62 -11.45 -1.97 -12.98
C VAL A 62 -10.37 -0.90 -13.14
N GLU A 63 -9.39 -1.13 -13.99
CA GLU A 63 -8.31 -0.16 -14.23
C GLU A 63 -8.81 1.10 -14.94
N LEU A 64 -9.74 0.97 -15.91
CA LEU A 64 -10.40 2.10 -16.57
C LEU A 64 -11.19 2.97 -15.58
N LEU A 65 -12.01 2.34 -14.73
CA LEU A 65 -12.83 3.06 -13.75
C LEU A 65 -11.97 3.71 -12.66
N LYS A 66 -10.97 2.99 -12.13
CA LYS A 66 -10.01 3.56 -11.16
C LYS A 66 -9.25 4.74 -11.75
N GLY A 67 -8.78 4.62 -12.99
CA GLY A 67 -8.08 5.70 -13.70
C GLY A 67 -8.98 6.92 -13.90
N SER A 68 -10.24 6.68 -14.32
CA SER A 68 -11.22 7.74 -14.54
C SER A 68 -11.58 8.50 -13.26
N ILE A 69 -11.86 7.77 -12.17
CA ILE A 69 -12.18 8.38 -10.87
C ILE A 69 -10.96 9.14 -10.34
N SER A 70 -9.77 8.55 -10.42
CA SER A 70 -8.53 9.22 -9.99
C SER A 70 -8.24 10.47 -10.81
N PHE A 71 -8.54 10.46 -12.11
CA PHE A 71 -8.39 11.61 -12.99
C PHE A 71 -9.34 12.75 -12.61
N VAL A 72 -10.60 12.43 -12.33
CA VAL A 72 -11.58 13.43 -11.86
C VAL A 72 -11.13 14.04 -10.53
N ILE A 73 -10.68 13.23 -9.57
CA ILE A 73 -10.20 13.73 -8.28
C ILE A 73 -8.94 14.58 -8.45
N ALA A 74 -7.98 14.13 -9.27
CA ALA A 74 -6.77 14.89 -9.57
C ALA A 74 -7.10 16.24 -10.23
N TYR A 75 -8.09 16.26 -11.15
CA TYR A 75 -8.57 17.48 -11.78
C TYR A 75 -9.20 18.46 -10.78
N MET A 76 -9.99 17.95 -9.84
CA MET A 76 -10.60 18.76 -8.77
C MET A 76 -9.56 19.29 -7.78
N ARG A 77 -8.48 18.56 -7.54
CA ARG A 77 -7.44 18.91 -6.56
C ARG A 77 -6.37 19.87 -7.09
N ILE A 78 -6.21 19.97 -8.41
CA ILE A 78 -5.31 20.96 -9.00
C ILE A 78 -5.78 22.35 -8.62
N GLU A 79 -4.97 23.03 -7.80
CA GLU A 79 -5.21 24.43 -7.46
C GLU A 79 -5.25 25.28 -8.73
N ASN A 80 -6.06 26.33 -8.68
CA ASN A 80 -6.02 27.34 -9.73
C ASN A 80 -4.58 27.81 -9.89
N ALA A 81 -4.08 27.82 -11.12
CA ALA A 81 -3.04 28.76 -11.46
C ALA A 81 -3.53 30.11 -10.96
N THR A 82 -2.89 30.67 -9.94
CA THR A 82 -3.05 32.07 -9.59
C THR A 82 -2.91 32.82 -10.90
N VAL A 83 -4.01 33.42 -11.35
CA VAL A 83 -3.99 34.25 -12.54
C VAL A 83 -2.91 35.28 -12.26
N PRO A 84 -1.82 35.36 -13.06
CA PRO A 84 -0.83 36.41 -12.84
C PRO A 84 -1.58 37.74 -12.85
N TYR A 85 -1.35 38.55 -11.81
CA TYR A 85 -2.12 39.74 -11.41
C TYR A 85 -2.29 40.82 -12.50
N ASN A 86 -1.81 40.59 -13.73
CA ASN A 86 -1.66 41.57 -14.79
C ASN A 86 -2.47 41.26 -16.07
N LEU A 87 -3.56 40.48 -16.01
CA LEU A 87 -4.42 40.26 -17.18
C LEU A 87 -5.63 41.21 -17.20
N PRO A 88 -5.95 41.84 -18.36
CA PRO A 88 -7.05 42.79 -18.48
C PRO A 88 -8.40 42.12 -18.18
N ALA A 89 -9.29 42.88 -17.51
CA ALA A 89 -10.54 42.43 -16.91
C ALA A 89 -11.58 41.76 -17.87
N ASN A 90 -11.30 41.72 -19.18
CA ASN A 90 -12.23 41.27 -20.22
C ASN A 90 -11.81 39.97 -20.94
N ALA A 91 -10.87 39.18 -20.41
CA ALA A 91 -10.51 37.90 -21.01
C ALA A 91 -11.64 36.85 -20.87
N PRO A 92 -11.89 35.97 -21.86
CA PRO A 92 -12.87 34.88 -21.76
C PRO A 92 -12.37 33.87 -20.70
N THR A 93 -12.80 34.08 -19.47
CA THR A 93 -12.15 33.58 -18.25
C THR A 93 -12.47 32.12 -17.96
N THR A 94 -13.60 31.57 -18.43
CA THR A 94 -13.98 30.21 -18.03
C THR A 94 -13.29 29.12 -18.87
N ARG A 95 -13.31 29.23 -20.21
CA ARG A 95 -12.79 28.16 -21.10
C ARG A 95 -11.26 28.12 -21.15
N SER A 96 -10.60 29.29 -21.13
CA SER A 96 -9.14 29.41 -21.08
C SER A 96 -8.58 28.79 -19.79
N ASN A 97 -9.18 29.09 -18.64
CA ASN A 97 -8.75 28.56 -17.35
C ASN A 97 -8.88 27.03 -17.25
N GLN A 98 -9.92 26.42 -17.83
CA GLN A 98 -10.09 24.96 -17.86
C GLN A 98 -9.03 24.28 -18.73
N LEU A 99 -8.74 24.85 -19.91
CA LEU A 99 -7.67 24.35 -20.78
C LEU A 99 -6.27 24.49 -20.15
N LEU A 100 -6.02 25.56 -19.41
CA LEU A 100 -4.77 25.72 -18.66
C LEU A 100 -4.65 24.70 -17.52
N ARG A 101 -5.72 24.44 -16.76
CA ARG A 101 -5.75 23.39 -15.73
C ARG A 101 -5.49 22.00 -16.34
N LEU A 102 -6.16 21.67 -17.45
CA LEU A 102 -5.94 20.42 -18.18
C LEU A 102 -4.50 20.30 -18.68
N LYS A 103 -3.92 21.37 -19.24
CA LYS A 103 -2.51 21.38 -19.67
C LYS A 103 -1.54 21.16 -18.51
N LYS A 104 -1.81 21.73 -17.33
CA LYS A 104 -1.02 21.47 -16.12
C LYS A 104 -1.14 20.01 -15.67
N LEU A 105 -2.38 19.50 -15.56
CA LEU A 105 -2.63 18.10 -15.20
C LEU A 105 -1.92 17.15 -16.16
N TRP A 106 -2.04 17.38 -17.47
CA TRP A 106 -1.39 16.58 -18.50
C TRP A 106 0.13 16.60 -18.34
N ARG A 107 0.72 17.76 -18.06
CA ARG A 107 2.17 17.88 -17.81
C ARG A 107 2.61 17.13 -16.55
N GLU A 108 1.79 17.13 -15.49
CA GLU A 108 2.08 16.38 -14.27
C GLU A 108 1.93 14.87 -14.47
N ILE A 109 0.90 14.44 -15.20
CA ILE A 109 0.70 13.03 -15.59
C ILE A 109 1.87 12.53 -16.43
N PHE A 110 2.31 13.28 -17.45
CA PHE A 110 3.40 12.89 -18.35
C PHE A 110 4.78 13.39 -17.91
N ARG A 111 5.02 13.54 -16.59
CA ARG A 111 6.38 13.79 -16.08
C ARG A 111 7.33 12.67 -16.50
N LEU A 112 8.61 12.99 -16.73
CA LEU A 112 9.64 12.02 -17.09
C LEU A 112 9.76 10.83 -16.10
N ASP A 113 9.33 10.99 -14.85
CA ASP A 113 9.34 9.90 -13.86
C ASP A 113 8.16 8.92 -13.97
N CYS A 114 7.19 9.16 -14.86
CA CYS A 114 5.96 8.35 -14.93
C CYS A 114 6.25 6.90 -15.36
N TRP A 115 7.24 6.66 -16.22
CA TRP A 115 7.56 5.31 -16.70
C TRP A 115 7.99 4.36 -15.59
N LYS A 116 8.51 4.87 -14.46
CA LYS A 116 8.84 4.03 -13.28
C LYS A 116 7.60 3.29 -12.76
N LEU A 117 6.40 3.85 -12.96
CA LEU A 117 5.14 3.23 -12.54
C LEU A 117 4.66 2.11 -13.49
N SER A 118 5.29 1.92 -14.64
CA SER A 118 4.94 0.82 -15.56
C SER A 118 5.19 -0.56 -14.95
N ILE A 119 6.28 -0.72 -14.19
CA ILE A 119 6.62 -1.97 -13.51
C ILE A 119 5.55 -2.37 -12.47
N PRO A 120 5.19 -1.53 -11.48
CA PRO A 120 4.13 -1.87 -10.54
C PRO A 120 2.78 -2.01 -11.24
N ALA A 121 2.49 -1.23 -12.29
CA ALA A 121 1.25 -1.39 -13.06
C ALA A 121 1.11 -2.78 -13.69
N LEU A 122 2.16 -3.28 -14.35
CA LEU A 122 2.18 -4.63 -14.93
C LEU A 122 1.99 -5.70 -13.84
N LEU A 123 2.73 -5.58 -12.74
CA LEU A 123 2.66 -6.54 -11.64
C LEU A 123 1.28 -6.56 -10.97
N TYR A 124 0.62 -5.41 -10.83
CA TYR A 124 -0.74 -5.35 -10.30
C TYR A 124 -1.77 -5.99 -11.24
N VAL A 125 -1.61 -5.85 -12.56
CA VAL A 125 -2.50 -6.54 -13.52
C VAL A 125 -2.32 -8.05 -13.44
N ILE A 126 -1.08 -8.53 -13.37
CA ILE A 126 -0.79 -9.96 -13.19
C ILE A 126 -1.39 -10.45 -11.87
N GLN A 127 -1.17 -9.73 -10.76
CA GLN A 127 -1.74 -10.04 -9.46
C GLN A 127 -3.27 -10.14 -9.52
N ASN A 128 -3.94 -9.14 -10.11
CA ASN A 128 -5.40 -9.10 -10.16
C ASN A 128 -5.96 -10.30 -10.94
N ASN A 129 -5.35 -10.67 -12.08
CA ASN A 129 -5.76 -11.86 -12.84
C ASN A 129 -5.52 -13.17 -12.07
N LEU A 130 -4.36 -13.31 -11.41
CA LEU A 130 -4.07 -14.47 -10.56
C LEU A 130 -5.03 -14.57 -9.37
N GLN A 131 -5.53 -13.43 -8.88
CA GLN A 131 -6.52 -13.39 -7.82
C GLN A 131 -7.87 -14.00 -8.26
N TYR A 132 -8.28 -13.76 -9.51
CA TYR A 132 -9.45 -14.44 -10.07
C TYR A 132 -9.24 -15.95 -10.15
N ILE A 133 -8.12 -16.39 -10.73
CA ILE A 133 -7.78 -17.83 -10.85
C ILE A 133 -7.78 -18.50 -9.47
N ALA A 134 -7.21 -17.86 -8.45
CA ALA A 134 -7.22 -18.36 -7.09
C ALA A 134 -8.64 -18.47 -6.50
N ALA A 135 -9.50 -17.48 -6.74
CA ALA A 135 -10.86 -17.45 -6.19
C ALA A 135 -11.79 -18.53 -6.80
N GLU A 136 -11.52 -19.00 -8.01
CA GLU A 136 -12.28 -20.12 -8.62
C GLU A 136 -11.77 -21.49 -8.19
N ASN A 137 -10.52 -21.57 -7.72
CA ASN A 137 -9.86 -22.84 -7.41
C ASN A 137 -9.71 -23.11 -5.90
N LEU A 138 -10.03 -22.14 -5.05
CA LEU A 138 -10.02 -22.24 -3.60
C LEU A 138 -11.35 -21.78 -3.03
N ASP A 139 -11.77 -22.39 -1.93
CA ASP A 139 -12.90 -21.88 -1.15
C ASP A 139 -12.58 -20.48 -0.57
N ALA A 140 -13.62 -19.68 -0.33
CA ALA A 140 -13.45 -18.28 0.10
C ALA A 140 -12.62 -18.13 1.40
N ALA A 141 -12.75 -19.07 2.34
CA ALA A 141 -12.08 -19.01 3.63
C ALA A 141 -10.58 -19.33 3.48
N THR A 142 -10.25 -20.42 2.79
CA THR A 142 -8.87 -20.81 2.44
C THR A 142 -8.21 -19.75 1.59
N PHE A 143 -8.90 -19.21 0.58
CA PHE A 143 -8.40 -18.11 -0.24
C PHE A 143 -8.03 -16.92 0.63
N GLN A 144 -8.93 -16.45 1.50
CA GLN A 144 -8.69 -15.30 2.38
C GLN A 144 -7.49 -15.51 3.30
N VAL A 145 -7.39 -16.66 3.98
CA VAL A 145 -6.29 -16.94 4.91
C VAL A 145 -4.96 -17.09 4.17
N THR A 146 -4.97 -17.73 3.00
CA THR A 146 -3.75 -17.98 2.22
C THR A 146 -3.22 -16.71 1.57
N TYR A 147 -4.11 -15.80 1.15
CA TYR A 147 -3.71 -14.52 0.55
C TYR A 147 -2.91 -13.62 1.52
N GLN A 148 -2.90 -13.97 2.82
CA GLN A 148 -2.06 -13.33 3.83
C GLN A 148 -0.56 -13.58 3.63
N ILE A 149 -0.15 -14.57 2.81
CA ILE A 149 1.24 -14.76 2.37
C ILE A 149 1.82 -13.45 1.80
N LYS A 150 0.98 -12.57 1.25
CA LYS A 150 1.36 -11.23 0.83
C LYS A 150 2.15 -10.46 1.89
N ILE A 151 1.86 -10.62 3.18
CA ILE A 151 2.61 -9.97 4.26
C ILE A 151 4.08 -10.45 4.26
N LEU A 152 4.30 -11.75 4.06
CA LEU A 152 5.63 -12.35 3.97
C LEU A 152 6.39 -11.83 2.76
N THR A 153 5.76 -11.83 1.58
CA THR A 153 6.42 -11.38 0.35
C THR A 153 6.70 -9.88 0.39
N THR A 154 5.77 -9.05 0.84
CA THR A 154 5.97 -7.61 1.06
C THR A 154 7.11 -7.35 2.03
N ALA A 155 7.19 -8.08 3.14
CA ALA A 155 8.28 -7.93 4.10
C ALA A 155 9.64 -8.28 3.48
N GLY A 156 9.72 -9.41 2.76
CA GLY A 156 10.92 -9.84 2.06
C GLY A 156 11.39 -8.80 1.03
N PHE A 157 10.51 -8.34 0.16
CA PHE A 157 10.84 -7.31 -0.82
C PHE A 157 11.14 -5.95 -0.16
N SER A 158 10.53 -5.62 0.98
CA SER A 158 10.85 -4.38 1.69
C SER A 158 12.24 -4.39 2.33
N VAL A 159 12.76 -5.57 2.72
CA VAL A 159 14.17 -5.71 3.14
C VAL A 159 15.09 -5.62 1.92
N LEU A 160 14.74 -6.30 0.83
CA LEU A 160 15.55 -6.36 -0.38
C LEU A 160 15.67 -5.00 -1.10
N LEU A 161 14.56 -4.31 -1.34
CA LEU A 161 14.49 -3.11 -2.18
C LEU A 161 14.60 -1.80 -1.42
N LEU A 162 14.08 -1.73 -0.19
CA LEU A 162 14.10 -0.51 0.63
C LEU A 162 15.15 -0.58 1.74
N HIS A 163 15.94 -1.66 1.81
CA HIS A 163 16.96 -1.88 2.84
C HIS A 163 16.42 -1.68 4.28
N LYS A 164 15.14 -1.99 4.51
CA LYS A 164 14.56 -1.88 5.86
C LYS A 164 15.11 -2.99 6.75
N THR A 165 15.45 -2.66 7.98
CA THR A 165 15.81 -3.65 9.00
C THR A 165 14.55 -4.16 9.70
N LEU A 166 14.40 -5.48 9.80
CA LEU A 166 13.30 -6.12 10.52
C LEU A 166 13.81 -6.66 11.85
N ASN A 167 13.09 -6.34 12.92
CA ASN A 167 13.39 -6.86 14.25
C ASN A 167 13.11 -8.38 14.32
N LEU A 168 13.73 -9.09 15.26
CA LEU A 168 13.61 -10.53 15.42
C LEU A 168 12.15 -10.97 15.64
N SER A 169 11.34 -10.18 16.33
CA SER A 169 9.90 -10.45 16.46
C SER A 169 9.14 -10.37 15.15
N LYS A 170 9.53 -9.48 14.23
CA LYS A 170 8.93 -9.45 12.89
C LYS A 170 9.30 -10.71 12.12
N TRP A 171 10.56 -11.14 12.15
CA TRP A 171 10.96 -12.40 11.55
C TRP A 171 10.21 -13.60 12.13
N PHE A 172 10.09 -13.67 13.46
CA PHE A 172 9.32 -14.72 14.12
C PHE A 172 7.84 -14.68 13.70
N SER A 173 7.23 -13.50 13.57
CA SER A 173 5.85 -13.38 13.08
C SER A 173 5.68 -13.84 11.64
N LEU A 174 6.67 -13.63 10.77
CA LEU A 174 6.62 -14.09 9.39
C LEU A 174 6.73 -15.62 9.30
N ILE A 175 7.55 -16.25 10.14
CA ILE A 175 7.64 -17.71 10.24
C ILE A 175 6.31 -18.27 10.75
N LEU A 176 5.75 -17.67 11.81
CA LEU A 176 4.46 -18.06 12.36
C LEU A 176 3.33 -17.95 11.32
N LEU A 177 3.34 -16.87 10.52
CA LEU A 177 2.40 -16.66 9.43
C LEU A 177 2.51 -17.77 8.37
N ALA A 178 3.73 -18.11 7.94
CA ALA A 178 3.96 -19.18 6.97
C ALA A 178 3.48 -20.53 7.49
N THR A 179 3.74 -20.85 8.77
CA THR A 179 3.26 -22.06 9.43
C THR A 179 1.72 -22.10 9.47
N GLY A 180 1.07 -21.00 9.87
CA GLY A 180 -0.38 -20.92 9.92
C GLY A 180 -1.05 -21.15 8.56
N VAL A 181 -0.50 -20.55 7.51
CA VAL A 181 -0.99 -20.79 6.14
C VAL A 181 -0.74 -22.23 5.69
N GLY A 182 0.43 -22.80 6.02
CA GLY A 182 0.73 -24.21 5.75
C GLY A 182 -0.27 -25.17 6.39
N ILE A 183 -0.68 -24.92 7.65
CA ILE A 183 -1.70 -25.72 8.35
C ILE A 183 -3.04 -25.68 7.61
N VAL A 184 -3.49 -24.50 7.18
CA VAL A 184 -4.75 -24.34 6.43
C VAL A 184 -4.69 -25.07 5.08
N GLN A 185 -3.56 -24.99 4.38
CA GLN A 185 -3.38 -25.60 3.06
C GLN A 185 -3.32 -27.15 3.10
N VAL A 186 -2.67 -27.73 4.12
CA VAL A 186 -2.62 -29.20 4.30
C VAL A 186 -4.01 -29.79 4.44
N GLN A 187 -4.92 -29.07 5.10
CA GLN A 187 -6.29 -29.51 5.24
C GLN A 187 -7.12 -29.35 3.96
N GLY A 188 -6.95 -28.24 3.24
CA GLY A 188 -7.60 -28.03 1.95
C GLY A 188 -7.23 -29.14 0.95
N ALA A 189 -6.00 -29.64 1.01
CA ALA A 189 -5.55 -30.78 0.19
C ALA A 189 -6.10 -32.14 0.64
N GLY A 190 -6.42 -32.30 1.94
CA GLY A 190 -6.87 -33.58 2.52
C GLY A 190 -8.39 -33.80 2.56
N SER A 191 -9.19 -32.76 2.31
CA SER A 191 -10.67 -32.82 2.43
C SER A 191 -11.39 -33.11 1.11
N GLY A 192 -10.73 -33.80 0.17
CA GLY A 192 -11.32 -34.26 -1.10
C GLY A 192 -12.37 -35.36 -0.91
N GLY A 193 -13.47 -35.03 -0.22
CA GLY A 193 -14.68 -35.83 -0.14
C GLY A 193 -15.52 -35.64 -1.41
N LYS A 194 -15.91 -36.76 -2.00
CA LYS A 194 -16.78 -36.88 -3.18
C LYS A 194 -18.08 -36.06 -2.99
N GLU A 195 -18.31 -35.04 -3.80
CA GLU A 195 -19.65 -34.69 -4.27
C GLU A 195 -19.60 -34.23 -5.73
N VAL A 196 -20.67 -34.59 -6.43
CA VAL A 196 -20.86 -34.56 -7.87
C VAL A 196 -21.46 -33.21 -8.27
N THR A 197 -21.09 -32.75 -9.48
CA THR A 197 -21.60 -31.60 -10.27
C THR A 197 -21.09 -30.17 -9.95
N ALA A 198 -20.58 -29.54 -11.02
CA ALA A 198 -20.15 -28.16 -11.23
C ALA A 198 -18.75 -27.75 -10.68
N ASN A 199 -17.84 -27.46 -11.62
CA ASN A 199 -16.48 -26.90 -11.45
C ASN A 199 -15.46 -27.82 -10.76
N VAL A 200 -14.58 -28.44 -11.56
CA VAL A 200 -13.39 -29.14 -11.07
C VAL A 200 -12.40 -28.10 -10.53
N MET A 201 -12.54 -27.74 -9.25
CA MET A 201 -11.59 -26.89 -8.56
C MET A 201 -10.25 -27.62 -8.47
N ASN A 202 -9.14 -26.95 -8.84
CA ASN A 202 -7.79 -27.47 -8.66
C ASN A 202 -7.08 -26.68 -7.54
N PRO A 203 -7.11 -27.17 -6.30
CA PRO A 203 -6.54 -26.46 -5.15
C PRO A 203 -5.05 -26.14 -5.32
N ALA A 204 -4.28 -26.99 -6.02
CA ALA A 204 -2.87 -26.75 -6.28
C ALA A 204 -2.66 -25.58 -7.25
N ALA A 205 -3.46 -25.48 -8.31
CA ALA A 205 -3.45 -24.33 -9.22
C ALA A 205 -3.86 -23.04 -8.50
N GLY A 206 -4.88 -23.11 -7.64
CA GLY A 206 -5.31 -22.00 -6.81
C GLY A 206 -4.24 -21.52 -5.83
N PHE A 207 -3.59 -22.45 -5.11
CA PHE A 207 -2.49 -22.14 -4.21
C PHE A 207 -1.29 -21.53 -4.94
N LEU A 208 -0.89 -22.09 -6.08
CA LEU A 208 0.19 -21.54 -6.90
C LEU A 208 -0.16 -20.13 -7.41
N ALA A 209 -1.40 -19.90 -7.82
CA ALA A 209 -1.88 -18.57 -8.20
C ALA A 209 -1.81 -17.58 -7.02
N VAL A 210 -2.16 -17.99 -5.79
CA VAL A 210 -1.99 -17.17 -4.59
C VAL A 210 -0.51 -16.87 -4.32
N LEU A 211 0.38 -17.84 -4.44
CA LEU A 211 1.82 -17.64 -4.23
C LEU A 211 2.40 -16.61 -5.21
N ILE A 212 2.18 -16.80 -6.51
CA ILE A 212 2.67 -15.89 -7.54
C ILE A 212 1.98 -14.52 -7.40
N GLY A 213 0.67 -14.50 -7.13
CA GLY A 213 -0.09 -13.29 -6.88
C GLY A 213 0.43 -12.51 -5.67
N CYS A 214 0.74 -13.18 -4.56
CA CYS A 214 1.32 -12.55 -3.38
C CYS A 214 2.74 -12.04 -3.63
N CYS A 215 3.57 -12.78 -4.36
CA CYS A 215 4.92 -12.34 -4.74
C CYS A 215 4.88 -11.08 -5.60
N THR A 216 4.08 -11.09 -6.67
CA THR A 216 3.89 -9.93 -7.55
C THR A 216 3.29 -8.74 -6.81
N SER A 217 2.31 -8.97 -5.93
CA SER A 217 1.72 -7.92 -5.07
C SER A 217 2.73 -7.29 -4.13
N GLY A 218 3.55 -8.12 -3.48
CA GLY A 218 4.56 -7.67 -2.54
C GLY A 218 5.61 -6.81 -3.22
N LEU A 219 6.09 -7.26 -4.39
CA LEU A 219 7.04 -6.52 -5.21
C LEU A 219 6.45 -5.20 -5.71
N ALA A 220 5.23 -5.23 -6.29
CA ALA A 220 4.55 -4.05 -6.81
C ALA A 220 4.30 -3.00 -5.72
N GLY A 221 3.81 -3.42 -4.56
CA GLY A 221 3.51 -2.53 -3.43
C GLY A 221 4.75 -1.85 -2.87
N VAL A 222 5.84 -2.61 -2.68
CA VAL A 222 7.11 -2.06 -2.18
C VAL A 222 7.75 -1.12 -3.21
N TYR A 223 7.72 -1.49 -4.49
CA TYR A 223 8.20 -0.62 -5.56
C TYR A 223 7.38 0.67 -5.67
N PHE A 224 6.05 0.57 -5.60
CA PHE A 224 5.16 1.73 -5.61
C PHE A 224 5.39 2.63 -4.40
N GLU A 225 5.58 2.07 -3.19
CA GLU A 225 5.96 2.83 -1.99
C GLU A 225 7.27 3.59 -2.20
N MET A 226 8.28 2.96 -2.81
CA MET A 226 9.55 3.60 -3.14
C MET A 226 9.38 4.76 -4.13
N VAL A 227 8.55 4.61 -5.17
CA VAL A 227 8.30 5.67 -6.14
C VAL A 227 7.50 6.82 -5.52
N LEU A 228 6.52 6.52 -4.68
CA LEU A 228 5.75 7.53 -3.96
C LEU A 228 6.63 8.36 -3.02
N LYS A 229 7.47 7.70 -2.21
CA LYS A 229 8.34 8.37 -1.23
C LYS A 229 9.41 9.25 -1.86
N ASN A 230 9.87 8.91 -3.06
CA ASN A 230 10.91 9.66 -3.77
C ASN A 230 10.35 10.83 -4.62
N SER A 231 9.05 11.17 -4.52
CA SER A 231 8.47 12.26 -5.31
C SER A 231 7.41 13.06 -4.55
N GLN A 232 7.35 14.37 -4.81
CA GLN A 232 6.37 15.30 -4.24
C GLN A 232 5.04 15.35 -5.02
N THR A 233 4.77 14.35 -5.87
CA THR A 233 3.58 14.34 -6.74
C THR A 233 2.35 13.90 -5.95
N ASP A 234 1.19 14.51 -6.23
CA ASP A 234 -0.06 14.10 -5.59
C ASP A 234 -0.40 12.63 -5.90
N LEU A 235 -0.97 11.97 -4.89
CA LEU A 235 -1.30 10.54 -4.94
C LEU A 235 -2.29 10.22 -6.06
N TRP A 236 -3.25 11.11 -6.34
CA TRP A 236 -4.26 10.86 -7.37
C TRP A 236 -3.65 10.91 -8.76
N ILE A 237 -2.67 11.80 -8.98
CA ILE A 237 -1.91 11.85 -10.25
C ILE A 237 -1.08 10.58 -10.41
N ARG A 238 -0.47 10.09 -9.33
CA ARG A 238 0.25 8.81 -9.34
C ARG A 238 -0.67 7.62 -9.62
N ASN A 239 -1.89 7.62 -9.08
CA ASN A 239 -2.90 6.62 -9.39
C ASN A 239 -3.36 6.70 -10.86
N VAL A 240 -3.52 7.90 -11.42
CA VAL A 240 -3.82 8.08 -12.85
C VAL A 240 -2.69 7.50 -13.70
N GLN A 241 -1.44 7.85 -13.41
CA GLN A 241 -0.28 7.31 -14.12
C GLN A 241 -0.23 5.77 -14.03
N LEU A 242 -0.42 5.23 -12.83
CA LEU A 242 -0.44 3.79 -12.59
C LEU A 242 -1.55 3.11 -13.41
N SER A 243 -2.76 3.65 -13.41
CA SER A 243 -3.88 3.12 -14.20
C SER A 243 -3.66 3.26 -15.70
N LEU A 244 -3.06 4.36 -16.19
CA LEU A 244 -2.74 4.50 -17.61
C LEU A 244 -1.74 3.44 -18.08
N PHE A 245 -0.71 3.16 -17.29
CA PHE A 245 0.25 2.10 -17.61
C PHE A 245 -0.31 0.69 -17.43
N SER A 246 -1.35 0.49 -16.61
CA SER A 246 -1.98 -0.82 -16.44
C SER A 246 -2.97 -1.16 -17.56
N LEU A 247 -3.50 -0.17 -18.29
CA LEU A 247 -4.42 -0.41 -19.42
C LEU A 247 -3.80 -1.30 -20.50
N ILE A 248 -2.54 -1.08 -20.85
CA ILE A 248 -1.86 -1.86 -21.89
C ILE A 248 -1.78 -3.35 -21.50
N PRO A 249 -1.17 -3.74 -20.37
CA PRO A 249 -1.14 -5.14 -19.97
C PRO A 249 -2.53 -5.71 -19.61
N ALA A 250 -3.49 -4.90 -19.18
CA ALA A 250 -4.86 -5.37 -18.92
C ALA A 250 -5.64 -5.65 -20.22
N ALA A 251 -5.34 -4.93 -21.31
CA ALA A 251 -5.94 -5.18 -22.61
C ALA A 251 -5.38 -6.44 -23.29
N LEU A 252 -4.14 -6.85 -22.99
CA LEU A 252 -3.51 -8.00 -23.65
C LEU A 252 -4.29 -9.32 -23.49
N PRO A 253 -4.72 -9.75 -22.28
CA PRO A 253 -5.56 -10.94 -22.12
C PRO A 253 -6.87 -10.84 -22.90
N VAL A 254 -7.49 -9.65 -22.93
CA VAL A 254 -8.75 -9.43 -23.64
C VAL A 254 -8.55 -9.56 -25.15
N VAL A 255 -7.53 -8.92 -25.71
CA VAL A 255 -7.21 -9.03 -27.15
C VAL A 255 -6.85 -10.45 -27.53
N TYR A 256 -6.11 -11.15 -26.67
CA TYR A 256 -5.75 -12.55 -26.89
C TYR A 256 -6.99 -13.46 -26.91
N ASP A 257 -7.91 -13.29 -25.95
CA ASP A 257 -9.17 -14.04 -25.90
C ASP A 257 -10.05 -13.73 -27.13
N LEU A 258 -10.16 -12.46 -27.53
CA LEU A 258 -10.89 -12.04 -28.73
C LEU A 258 -10.26 -12.60 -30.03
N SER A 259 -8.93 -12.76 -30.07
CA SER A 259 -8.24 -13.29 -31.25
C SER A 259 -8.46 -14.79 -31.45
N ARG A 260 -8.74 -15.54 -30.37
CA ARG A 260 -8.96 -16.99 -30.42
C ARG A 260 -10.42 -17.36 -30.57
N ASN A 261 -11.32 -16.58 -29.98
CA ASN A 261 -12.74 -16.81 -30.07
C ASN A 261 -13.29 -15.96 -31.21
N GLU A 262 -13.44 -16.55 -32.40
CA GLU A 262 -14.06 -15.91 -33.57
C GLU A 262 -15.43 -15.32 -33.20
N TYR A 263 -15.49 -14.02 -32.89
CA TYR A 263 -16.66 -13.11 -32.89
C TYR A 263 -17.98 -13.52 -32.18
N GLN A 264 -18.12 -14.71 -31.59
CA GLN A 264 -19.43 -15.19 -31.10
C GLN A 264 -19.73 -14.81 -29.65
N LEU A 265 -18.72 -14.57 -28.82
CA LEU A 265 -18.89 -14.09 -27.44
C LEU A 265 -18.33 -12.67 -27.35
N GLY A 266 -19.22 -11.66 -27.28
CA GLY A 266 -18.82 -10.26 -27.12
C GLY A 266 -17.99 -10.03 -25.85
N LEU A 267 -17.29 -8.89 -25.77
CA LEU A 267 -16.40 -8.52 -24.64
C LEU A 267 -17.10 -8.62 -23.26
N PHE A 268 -18.42 -8.41 -23.21
CA PHE A 268 -19.24 -8.49 -22.01
C PHE A 268 -20.09 -9.77 -21.93
N HIS A 269 -19.68 -10.85 -22.59
CA HIS A 269 -20.33 -12.14 -22.44
C HIS A 269 -20.19 -12.65 -20.99
N GLY A 270 -21.27 -13.22 -20.44
CA GLY A 270 -21.32 -13.67 -19.05
C GLY A 270 -21.29 -12.55 -17.99
N PHE A 271 -21.32 -11.27 -18.41
CA PHE A 271 -21.15 -10.13 -17.50
C PHE A 271 -22.47 -9.78 -16.79
N GLY A 272 -22.85 -10.63 -15.83
CA GLY A 272 -24.04 -10.44 -14.99
C GLY A 272 -23.85 -9.44 -13.84
N ALA A 273 -24.88 -9.32 -12.99
CA ALA A 273 -24.87 -8.44 -11.83
C ALA A 273 -23.70 -8.72 -10.87
N TRP A 274 -23.35 -9.99 -10.67
CA TRP A 274 -22.23 -10.39 -9.83
C TRP A 274 -20.86 -9.99 -10.39
N ALA A 275 -20.68 -10.03 -11.72
CA ALA A 275 -19.46 -9.55 -12.37
C ALA A 275 -19.28 -8.04 -12.16
N TRP A 276 -20.34 -7.25 -12.36
CA TRP A 276 -20.34 -5.82 -12.07
C TRP A 276 -20.10 -5.52 -10.59
N SER A 277 -20.71 -6.29 -9.68
CA SER A 277 -20.49 -6.17 -8.24
C SER A 277 -19.01 -6.37 -7.89
N THR A 278 -18.36 -7.42 -8.44
CA THR A 278 -16.92 -7.63 -8.29
C THR A 278 -16.10 -6.43 -8.78
N VAL A 279 -16.42 -5.91 -9.96
CA VAL A 279 -15.75 -4.72 -10.52
C VAL A 279 -15.88 -3.53 -9.58
N PHE A 280 -17.08 -3.20 -9.12
CA PHE A 280 -17.29 -2.04 -8.24
C PHE A 280 -16.58 -2.20 -6.90
N VAL A 281 -16.63 -3.39 -6.30
CA VAL A 281 -15.93 -3.68 -5.04
C VAL A 281 -14.41 -3.58 -5.22
N GLN A 282 -13.86 -4.03 -6.35
CA GLN A 282 -12.43 -3.89 -6.67
C GLN A 282 -12.01 -2.44 -6.90
N VAL A 283 -12.80 -1.66 -7.65
CA VAL A 283 -12.54 -0.23 -7.88
C VAL A 283 -12.53 0.51 -6.55
N PHE A 284 -13.56 0.31 -5.73
CA PHE A 284 -13.68 0.93 -4.41
C PHE A 284 -12.51 0.52 -3.49
N GLY A 285 -12.21 -0.78 -3.42
CA GLY A 285 -11.10 -1.31 -2.63
C GLY A 285 -9.74 -0.77 -3.03
N GLY A 286 -9.49 -0.62 -4.34
CA GLY A 286 -8.26 -0.02 -4.85
C GLY A 286 -8.09 1.45 -4.44
N LEU A 287 -9.16 2.23 -4.50
CA LEU A 287 -9.14 3.65 -4.08
C LEU A 287 -8.97 3.78 -2.56
N VAL A 288 -9.69 2.97 -1.77
CA VAL A 288 -9.55 2.93 -0.30
C VAL A 288 -8.15 2.49 0.09
N THR A 289 -7.57 1.50 -0.59
CA THR A 289 -6.19 1.05 -0.34
C THR A 289 -5.19 2.19 -0.56
N ALA A 290 -5.35 2.99 -1.61
CA ALA A 290 -4.49 4.14 -1.88
C ALA A 290 -4.61 5.20 -0.76
N LEU A 291 -5.82 5.48 -0.29
CA LEU A 291 -6.04 6.37 0.86
C LEU A 291 -5.40 5.82 2.14
N VAL A 292 -5.58 4.53 2.43
CA VAL A 292 -5.02 3.87 3.61
C VAL A 292 -3.49 3.86 3.57
N ILE A 293 -2.86 3.74 2.41
CA ILE A 293 -1.40 3.89 2.27
C ILE A 293 -0.94 5.27 2.74
N LYS A 294 -1.68 6.33 2.39
CA LYS A 294 -1.32 7.72 2.70
C LYS A 294 -1.67 8.13 4.14
N TYR A 295 -2.79 7.64 4.67
CA TYR A 295 -3.39 8.20 5.89
C TYR A 295 -3.46 7.24 7.09
N ALA A 296 -3.20 5.94 6.91
CA ALA A 296 -3.31 4.96 7.99
C ALA A 296 -1.94 4.44 8.45
N ASP A 297 -1.80 4.32 9.78
CA ASP A 297 -0.64 3.67 10.38
C ASP A 297 -0.63 2.17 10.11
N ASN A 298 0.56 1.57 10.20
CA ASN A 298 0.75 0.14 9.96
C ASN A 298 -0.04 -0.74 10.95
N ILE A 299 -0.25 -0.28 12.19
CA ILE A 299 -1.06 -0.98 13.20
C ILE A 299 -2.52 -1.12 12.73
N LEU A 300 -3.08 -0.05 12.17
CA LEU A 300 -4.45 -0.05 11.68
C LEU A 300 -4.60 -0.99 10.50
N LYS A 301 -3.70 -0.93 9.52
CA LYS A 301 -3.70 -1.87 8.39
C LYS A 301 -3.74 -3.33 8.87
N GLY A 302 -3.02 -3.64 9.94
CA GLY A 302 -3.06 -4.94 10.62
C GLY A 302 -4.43 -5.30 11.18
N PHE A 303 -5.07 -4.40 11.93
CA PHE A 303 -6.42 -4.62 12.46
C PHE A 303 -7.46 -4.85 11.36
N ALA A 304 -7.42 -4.07 10.27
CA ALA A 304 -8.37 -4.24 9.16
C ALA A 304 -8.20 -5.61 8.50
N THR A 305 -6.95 -6.03 8.36
CA THR A 305 -6.60 -7.33 7.78
C THR A 305 -7.11 -8.48 8.66
N SER A 306 -6.85 -8.42 9.97
CA SER A 306 -7.35 -9.44 10.92
C SER A 306 -8.88 -9.49 10.96
N LEU A 307 -9.54 -8.34 10.98
CA LEU A 307 -11.00 -8.26 10.96
C LEU A 307 -11.59 -8.82 9.65
N SER A 308 -10.95 -8.56 8.50
CA SER A 308 -11.34 -9.12 7.21
C SER A 308 -11.28 -10.64 7.20
N ILE A 309 -10.25 -11.25 7.78
CA ILE A 309 -10.11 -12.71 7.87
C ILE A 309 -11.27 -13.31 8.67
N VAL A 310 -11.57 -12.74 9.85
CA VAL A 310 -12.66 -13.21 10.71
C VAL A 310 -14.01 -13.09 10.00
N ILE A 311 -14.31 -11.93 9.41
CA ILE A 311 -15.57 -11.71 8.69
C ILE A 311 -15.71 -12.68 7.51
N SER A 312 -14.65 -12.87 6.72
CA SER A 312 -14.70 -13.78 5.56
C SER A 312 -14.90 -15.23 5.98
N CYS A 313 -14.27 -15.66 7.09
CA CYS A 313 -14.45 -17.00 7.64
C CYS A 313 -15.90 -17.22 8.12
N LEU A 314 -16.43 -16.28 8.92
CA LEU A 314 -17.82 -16.35 9.39
C LEU A 314 -18.82 -16.34 8.23
N ALA A 315 -18.58 -15.49 7.24
CA ALA A 315 -19.40 -15.45 6.04
C ALA A 315 -19.29 -16.75 5.22
N ALA A 316 -18.12 -17.37 5.14
CA ALA A 316 -17.96 -18.62 4.44
C ALA A 316 -18.71 -19.79 5.12
N VAL A 317 -18.71 -19.83 6.45
CA VAL A 317 -19.51 -20.78 7.22
C VAL A 317 -21.01 -20.52 7.01
N ALA A 318 -21.43 -19.26 7.02
CA ALA A 318 -22.85 -18.89 6.93
C ALA A 318 -23.45 -18.95 5.52
N LEU A 319 -22.66 -18.72 4.47
CA LEU A 319 -23.13 -18.60 3.08
C LEU A 319 -22.77 -19.80 2.19
N PHE A 320 -21.71 -20.54 2.52
CA PHE A 320 -21.19 -21.63 1.70
C PHE A 320 -21.13 -22.98 2.45
N ASP A 321 -21.76 -23.06 3.63
CA ASP A 321 -21.76 -24.26 4.49
C ASP A 321 -20.35 -24.83 4.74
N PHE A 322 -19.34 -23.94 4.82
CA PHE A 322 -17.94 -24.35 4.92
C PHE A 322 -17.68 -25.14 6.22
N PRO A 323 -17.12 -26.37 6.14
CA PRO A 323 -16.89 -27.19 7.32
C PRO A 323 -15.74 -26.60 8.15
N LEU A 324 -16.09 -25.88 9.22
CA LEU A 324 -15.11 -25.33 10.15
C LEU A 324 -14.50 -26.43 11.02
N THR A 325 -13.42 -27.01 10.51
CA THR A 325 -12.65 -28.03 11.20
C THR A 325 -11.67 -27.44 12.20
N PHE A 326 -11.23 -28.26 13.16
CA PHE A 326 -10.28 -27.84 14.18
C PHE A 326 -8.92 -27.41 13.59
N THR A 327 -8.41 -28.13 12.60
CA THR A 327 -7.13 -27.80 11.94
C THR A 327 -7.19 -26.45 11.22
N PHE A 328 -8.32 -26.14 10.56
CA PHE A 328 -8.53 -24.86 9.90
C PHE A 328 -8.57 -23.74 10.93
N ALA A 329 -9.35 -23.92 12.00
CA ALA A 329 -9.46 -22.94 13.08
C ALA A 329 -8.11 -22.67 13.75
N LEU A 330 -7.30 -23.72 13.98
CA LEU A 330 -5.94 -23.61 14.50
C LEU A 330 -5.06 -22.79 13.54
N GLY A 331 -5.02 -23.16 12.26
CA GLY A 331 -4.21 -22.47 11.24
C GLY A 331 -4.62 -21.00 11.06
N ALA A 332 -5.92 -20.72 10.97
CA ALA A 332 -6.45 -19.36 10.89
C ALA A 332 -6.13 -18.53 12.14
N SER A 333 -6.21 -19.13 13.33
CA SER A 333 -5.83 -18.46 14.59
C SER A 333 -4.34 -18.11 14.63
N VAL A 334 -3.48 -19.01 14.15
CA VAL A 334 -2.04 -18.77 14.02
C VAL A 334 -1.77 -17.61 13.04
N VAL A 335 -2.46 -17.58 11.88
CA VAL A 335 -2.34 -16.47 10.91
C VAL A 335 -2.80 -15.13 11.49
N LEU A 336 -3.90 -15.13 12.25
CA LEU A 336 -4.40 -13.93 12.93
C LEU A 336 -3.40 -13.41 13.97
N ALA A 337 -2.87 -14.30 14.82
CA ALA A 337 -1.87 -13.95 15.83
C ALA A 337 -0.58 -13.42 15.18
N ALA A 338 -0.11 -14.08 14.12
CA ALA A 338 1.06 -13.66 13.37
C ALA A 338 0.87 -12.28 12.72
N THR A 339 -0.29 -12.04 12.09
CA THR A 339 -0.64 -10.76 11.47
C THR A 339 -0.67 -9.65 12.52
N TRP A 340 -1.28 -9.89 13.67
CA TRP A 340 -1.32 -8.92 14.76
C TRP A 340 0.09 -8.62 15.29
N MET A 341 0.90 -9.65 15.54
CA MET A 341 2.26 -9.52 16.04
C MET A 341 3.17 -8.74 15.07
N TYR A 342 3.09 -9.03 13.77
CA TYR A 342 3.88 -8.32 12.75
C TYR A 342 3.62 -6.82 12.74
N ASN A 343 2.34 -6.44 12.89
CA ASN A 343 1.91 -5.04 12.85
C ASN A 343 2.18 -4.27 14.16
N GLN A 344 2.28 -4.96 15.31
CA GLN A 344 2.57 -4.35 16.62
C GLN A 344 4.07 -4.21 16.94
N SER A 345 4.95 -4.90 16.20
CA SER A 345 6.39 -5.09 16.53
C SER A 345 7.29 -3.85 16.39
N GLY A 346 6.78 -2.66 16.69
CA GLY A 346 7.56 -1.55 17.25
C GLY A 346 7.69 -1.61 18.78
N ASN A 347 6.72 -2.22 19.49
CA ASN A 347 6.61 -2.10 20.97
C ASN A 347 6.62 -3.43 21.75
N VAL A 348 6.46 -4.60 21.10
CA VAL A 348 6.22 -5.88 21.81
C VAL A 348 7.48 -6.42 22.53
N LEU A 349 8.67 -6.25 21.95
CA LEU A 349 9.92 -6.67 22.60
C LEU A 349 10.31 -5.80 23.78
N GLN A 350 9.87 -4.53 23.82
CA GLN A 350 10.03 -3.73 25.03
C GLN A 350 9.16 -4.31 26.15
N ILE A 351 7.93 -4.73 25.88
CA ILE A 351 7.05 -5.27 26.92
C ILE A 351 7.52 -6.64 27.43
N LEU A 352 8.01 -7.52 26.54
CA LEU A 352 8.49 -8.86 26.94
C LEU A 352 9.89 -8.86 27.57
N PHE A 353 10.76 -7.90 27.23
CA PHE A 353 12.12 -7.79 27.80
C PHE A 353 12.32 -6.65 28.81
N SER A 354 11.33 -5.76 29.05
CA SER A 354 11.38 -4.78 30.16
C SER A 354 11.15 -5.38 31.55
N GLY A 355 11.23 -6.70 31.69
CA GLY A 355 11.40 -7.37 32.99
C GLY A 355 12.75 -7.09 33.68
N ARG A 356 13.65 -6.30 33.08
CA ARG A 356 14.90 -5.87 33.73
C ARG A 356 14.95 -4.35 33.85
N LYS A 357 14.77 -3.88 35.09
CA LYS A 357 14.86 -2.48 35.56
C LYS A 357 15.80 -1.64 34.68
N SER A 358 15.26 -0.60 34.05
CA SER A 358 16.05 0.55 33.61
C SER A 358 15.28 1.79 34.02
N SER A 359 15.93 2.60 34.84
CA SER A 359 15.46 3.84 35.46
C SER A 359 14.84 4.81 34.42
N PRO A 360 13.95 5.72 34.84
CA PRO A 360 13.34 6.66 33.90
C PRO A 360 14.42 7.62 33.39
N VAL A 361 14.68 7.60 32.09
CA VAL A 361 15.38 8.69 31.42
C VAL A 361 14.38 9.82 31.30
N ILE A 362 14.54 10.85 32.14
CA ILE A 362 13.80 12.10 32.05
C ILE A 362 14.34 12.82 30.81
N VAL A 363 13.60 12.78 29.71
CA VAL A 363 13.84 13.64 28.54
C VAL A 363 13.25 15.00 28.88
N LEU A 364 14.09 15.96 29.24
CA LEU A 364 13.69 17.36 29.37
C LEU A 364 13.40 17.94 27.97
N PRO A 365 12.35 18.77 27.81
CA PRO A 365 12.05 19.38 26.53
C PRO A 365 13.13 20.42 26.20
N VAL A 366 13.73 20.29 25.02
CA VAL A 366 14.56 21.34 24.42
C VAL A 366 13.61 22.47 24.02
N ARG A 367 13.84 23.64 24.62
CA ARG A 367 13.14 24.89 24.29
C ARG A 367 13.92 25.58 23.17
N GLU A 368 13.37 25.54 21.96
CA GLU A 368 13.80 26.42 20.86
C GLU A 368 13.08 27.76 21.03
N ASP A 369 13.82 28.84 21.28
CA ASP A 369 13.39 30.22 21.03
C ASP A 369 14.65 31.05 20.65
N ASP A 370 14.65 31.50 19.40
CA ASP A 370 15.19 32.74 18.80
C ASP A 370 16.66 33.19 18.92
N GLU A 371 17.32 33.12 17.75
CA GLU A 371 18.00 34.18 17.00
C GLU A 371 19.09 35.11 17.62
N VAL A 372 20.22 35.13 16.89
CA VAL A 372 21.05 36.29 16.49
C VAL A 372 22.26 36.69 17.36
N MET A 373 23.34 36.96 16.60
CA MET A 373 24.54 37.75 16.88
C MET A 373 25.68 37.11 17.67
N ILE A 374 26.77 36.91 16.95
CA ILE A 374 28.14 36.94 17.45
C ILE A 374 28.39 38.30 18.11
N PRO A 375 29.01 38.33 19.31
CA PRO A 375 30.09 39.31 19.49
C PRO A 375 31.34 38.69 20.12
N LEU A 376 32.50 39.13 19.60
CA LEU A 376 33.77 39.14 20.31
C LEU A 376 33.58 39.90 21.64
N THR A 377 34.11 39.39 22.76
CA THR A 377 35.19 40.03 23.54
C THR A 377 35.49 39.27 24.84
N MET A 378 36.81 39.15 25.11
CA MET A 378 37.53 39.05 26.38
C MET A 378 36.72 39.20 27.69
N SER A 379 36.98 38.34 28.69
CA SER A 379 37.98 38.60 29.75
C SER A 379 37.88 37.64 30.94
N LEU A 380 39.04 37.10 31.35
CA LEU A 380 39.54 36.83 32.70
C LEU A 380 38.64 36.19 33.79
N SER A 381 39.07 35.01 34.27
CA SER A 381 39.41 34.71 35.69
C SER A 381 39.86 33.23 35.78
N SER A 382 41.17 32.95 35.81
CA SER A 382 42.03 32.79 36.99
C SER A 382 41.98 31.41 37.65
N SER A 383 43.06 30.62 37.46
CA SER A 383 43.81 29.85 38.47
C SER A 383 44.66 28.79 37.73
N SER A 384 45.94 29.07 37.46
CA SER A 384 47.13 28.55 38.18
C SER A 384 47.20 27.01 38.14
N SER A 385 48.25 26.33 37.66
CA SER A 385 49.70 26.53 37.68
C SER A 385 50.28 25.39 36.80
N VAL A 386 51.34 25.51 36.00
CA VAL A 386 52.75 25.52 36.39
C VAL A 386 53.57 25.78 35.10
N SER A 387 54.49 26.73 35.18
CA SER A 387 55.54 27.13 34.21
C SER A 387 56.87 26.40 34.51
N PRO A 388 58.06 26.75 33.95
CA PRO A 388 58.44 27.50 32.73
C PRO A 388 59.42 26.63 31.86
N THR A 389 60.12 27.00 30.79
CA THR A 389 60.99 28.16 30.45
C THR A 389 61.54 27.91 29.02
N PRO A 390 62.25 28.84 28.34
CA PRO A 390 61.97 29.22 26.97
C PRO A 390 63.22 29.12 26.06
N THR A 391 63.08 29.54 24.79
CA THR A 391 64.06 30.21 23.90
C THR A 391 63.69 29.87 22.46
N ALA A 392 63.89 30.65 21.41
CA ALA A 392 64.18 32.06 21.19
C ALA A 392 64.24 32.19 19.64
N VAL A 393 63.82 33.34 19.12
CA VAL A 393 64.43 34.01 17.93
C VAL A 393 64.21 33.41 16.53
N GLY A 394 63.78 34.29 15.61
CA GLY A 394 64.33 34.32 14.24
C GLY A 394 63.33 34.22 13.09
N SER A 395 62.97 35.37 12.51
CA SER A 395 62.55 35.47 11.09
C SER A 395 63.80 35.79 10.22
N PRO A 396 63.70 36.00 8.89
CA PRO A 396 62.90 35.38 7.82
C PRO A 396 63.83 35.01 6.61
N ARG A 397 63.24 34.76 5.41
CA ARG A 397 63.84 34.47 4.07
C ARG A 397 63.94 32.97 3.76
N GLU A 398 63.78 32.47 2.53
CA GLU A 398 63.70 33.04 1.18
C GLU A 398 63.07 31.98 0.24
N LYS A 399 62.40 32.45 -0.81
CA LYS A 399 62.40 31.93 -2.20
C LYS A 399 62.28 30.41 -2.51
N SER A 400 61.26 30.16 -3.34
CA SER A 400 61.40 29.75 -4.76
C SER A 400 61.30 28.27 -5.14
N ARG A 401 60.46 28.04 -6.18
CA ARG A 401 60.50 26.99 -7.22
C ARG A 401 60.21 25.56 -6.72
N SER A 402 59.62 24.63 -7.47
CA SER A 402 59.08 24.46 -8.83
C SER A 402 58.24 23.17 -8.74
N PHE A 403 57.08 23.06 -9.39
CA PHE A 403 56.81 22.23 -10.58
C PHE A 403 57.30 20.76 -10.57
N GLU A 404 56.47 19.91 -11.20
CA GLU A 404 56.61 18.47 -11.54
C GLU A 404 55.95 17.51 -10.52
N ILE A 405 54.99 16.62 -10.87
CA ILE A 405 54.38 16.16 -12.14
C ILE A 405 52.90 15.87 -11.87
#